data_AF-A0A081XSX9-F1
#
_entry.id   AF-A0A081XSX9-F1
#
_cell.length_a   1.000
_cell.length_b   1.000
_cell.length_c   1.000
_cell.angle_alpha   90.00
_cell.angle_beta   90.00
_cell.angle_gamma   90.00
#
_symmetry.space_group_name_H-M   'P 1'
#
loop_
_entity.id
_entity.type
_entity.pdbx_description
1 polymer ?
#
loop_
_entity_poly.entity_id
_entity_poly.type
_entity_poly.pdbx_seq_one_letter_code
_entity_poly.pdbx_strand_id
1 'polypeptide(L)' 'MAFVCQVPENREFGVSPGAPVQPYSIRDDAYLLFLGNEVYLLACPRRRDPAAVLPVNQRG' A
#
# COMPACT_ATOMS: atom_id res chain seq x y z
N MET A 1 11.87 -10.07 -13.17
CA MET A 1 11.03 -9.11 -12.42
C MET A 1 11.94 -8.11 -11.75
N ALA A 2 11.47 -6.89 -11.53
CA ALA A 2 12.19 -5.84 -10.81
C ALA A 2 11.36 -5.38 -9.62
N PHE A 3 12.05 -5.08 -8.51
CA PHE A 3 11.45 -4.44 -7.35
C PHE A 3 10.98 -3.03 -7.71
N VAL A 4 9.75 -2.69 -7.31
CA VAL A 4 9.18 -1.35 -7.49
C VAL A 4 9.22 -0.62 -6.16
N CYS A 5 8.52 -1.14 -5.16
CA CYS A 5 8.50 -0.58 -3.82
C CYS A 5 8.00 -1.62 -2.80
N GLN A 6 8.22 -1.28 -1.53
CA GLN A 6 7.65 -1.93 -0.38
C GLN A 6 6.45 -1.10 0.08
N VAL A 7 5.36 -1.77 0.42
CA VAL A 7 4.22 -1.17 1.13
C VAL A 7 4.25 -1.71 2.56
N PRO A 8 4.47 -0.84 3.57
CA PRO A 8 4.48 -1.26 4.96
C PRO A 8 3.10 -1.78 5.38
N GLU A 9 3.08 -2.64 6.39
CA GLU A 9 1.86 -3.21 6.96
C GLU A 9 0.80 -2.14 7.32
N ASN A 10 1.27 -1.01 7.85
CA ASN A 10 0.48 0.11 8.32
C ASN A 10 0.78 1.34 7.43
N ARG A 11 0.18 1.39 6.23
CA ARG A 11 0.44 2.47 5.28
C ARG A 11 -0.53 3.63 5.46
N GLU A 12 -0.02 4.79 5.83
CA GLU A 12 -0.80 6.02 5.90
C GLU A 12 -0.99 6.67 4.52
N PHE A 13 -2.17 7.26 4.30
CA PHE A 13 -2.48 8.11 3.15
C PHE A 13 -3.44 9.24 3.54
N GLY A 14 -3.30 10.38 2.88
CA GLY A 14 -4.03 11.61 3.24
C GLY A 14 -5.54 11.51 3.02
N VAL A 15 -6.29 12.16 3.90
CA VAL A 15 -7.75 12.25 3.84
C VAL A 15 -8.17 13.42 2.94
N SER A 16 -9.23 13.23 2.15
CA SER A 16 -9.83 14.33 1.37
C SER A 16 -10.70 15.24 2.26
N PRO A 17 -10.77 16.55 2.01
CA PRO A 17 -11.62 17.44 2.80
C PRO A 17 -13.08 16.95 2.88
N GLY A 18 -13.61 16.87 4.11
CA GLY A 18 -14.98 16.42 4.37
C GLY A 18 -15.20 14.90 4.35
N ALA A 19 -14.16 14.10 4.12
CA ALA A 19 -14.27 12.65 4.22
C ALA A 19 -14.40 12.19 5.69
N PRO A 20 -14.99 11.01 5.96
CA PRO A 20 -15.20 10.52 7.33
C PRO A 20 -13.89 10.31 8.08
N VAL A 21 -13.86 10.51 9.39
CA VAL A 21 -12.73 10.10 10.24
C VAL A 21 -12.69 8.58 10.33
N GLN A 22 -11.53 7.98 10.11
CA GLN A 22 -11.35 6.54 10.33
C GLN A 22 -11.26 6.27 11.84
N PRO A 23 -12.15 5.43 12.41
CA PRO A 23 -12.04 5.06 13.81
C PRO A 23 -10.72 4.35 14.09
N TYR A 24 -10.09 4.66 15.23
CA TYR A 24 -8.83 4.05 15.67
C TYR A 24 -7.65 4.27 14.72
N SER A 25 -7.69 5.31 13.88
CA SER A 25 -6.49 5.80 13.21
C SER A 25 -5.59 6.54 14.23
N ILE A 26 -4.33 6.73 13.85
CA ILE A 26 -3.35 7.47 14.68
C ILE A 26 -3.65 8.99 14.64
N ARG A 27 -4.35 9.47 13.60
CA ARG A 27 -4.65 10.89 13.35
C ARG A 27 -5.90 11.06 12.48
N ASP A 28 -6.58 12.20 12.60
CA ASP A 28 -7.84 12.48 11.89
C ASP A 28 -7.65 12.91 10.42
N ASP A 29 -6.43 13.30 10.03
CA ASP A 29 -6.08 13.76 8.68
C ASP A 29 -5.43 12.66 7.80
N ALA A 30 -5.31 11.44 8.32
CA ALA A 30 -4.82 10.29 7.56
C ALA A 30 -5.69 9.04 7.77
N TYR A 31 -5.84 8.30 6.68
CA TYR A 31 -6.31 6.92 6.73
C TYR A 31 -5.12 5.98 6.85
N LEU A 32 -5.36 4.84 7.51
CA LEU A 32 -4.39 3.78 7.67
C LEU A 32 -4.89 2.54 6.93
N LEU A 33 -4.18 2.13 5.88
CA LEU A 33 -4.43 0.88 5.21
C LEU A 33 -3.80 -0.26 6.03
N PHE A 34 -4.66 -1.09 6.61
CA PHE A 34 -4.24 -2.29 7.37
C PHE A 34 -4.09 -3.47 6.41
N LEU A 35 -2.86 -3.77 6.00
CA LEU A 35 -2.59 -4.93 5.15
C LEU A 35 -2.41 -6.23 5.95
N GLY A 36 -2.12 -6.13 7.25
CA GLY A 36 -1.84 -7.26 8.13
C GLY A 36 -0.49 -7.95 7.86
N ASN A 37 0.27 -7.47 6.86
CA ASN A 37 1.63 -7.84 6.57
C ASN A 37 2.31 -6.81 5.66
N GLU A 38 3.63 -6.91 5.55
CA GLU A 38 4.39 -6.14 4.59
C GLU A 38 4.32 -6.75 3.17
N VAL A 39 4.03 -5.91 2.18
CA VAL A 39 3.81 -6.34 0.78
C VAL A 39 4.84 -5.70 -0.15
N TYR A 40 5.43 -6.51 -1.01
CA TYR A 40 6.42 -6.09 -2.00
C TYR A 40 5.80 -6.10 -3.39
N LEU A 41 5.91 -4.98 -4.09
CA LEU A 41 5.44 -4.88 -5.47
C LEU A 41 6.59 -5.16 -6.43
N LEU A 42 6.40 -6.19 -7.26
CA LEU A 42 7.34 -6.55 -8.32
C LEU A 42 6.69 -6.31 -9.69
N ALA A 43 7.42 -5.74 -10.63
CA ALA A 43 6.94 -5.51 -11.99
C ALA A 43 7.84 -6.17 -13.05
N CYS A 44 7.30 -6.40 -14.24
CA CYS A 44 8.08 -6.78 -15.41
C CYS A 44 8.54 -5.52 -16.17
N PRO A 45 9.85 -5.19 -16.23
CA PRO A 45 10.33 -3.95 -16.87
C PRO A 45 9.99 -3.85 -18.37
N ARG A 46 9.78 -4.99 -19.03
CA ARG A 46 9.43 -5.07 -20.45
C ARG A 46 7.95 -4.82 -20.74
N ARG A 47 7.09 -4.81 -19.72
CA ARG A 47 5.64 -4.66 -19.86
C ARG A 47 5.22 -3.37 -19.14
N ARG A 48 4.82 -2.34 -19.89
CA ARG A 48 4.43 -1.01 -19.37
C ARG A 48 2.99 -0.96 -18.84
N ASP A 49 2.41 -2.10 -18.51
CA ASP A 49 1.03 -2.23 -18.07
C ASP A 49 0.99 -2.29 -16.54
N PRO A 50 0.26 -1.40 -15.84
CA PRO A 50 0.09 -1.47 -14.38
C PRO A 50 -0.42 -2.83 -13.88
N ALA A 51 -1.19 -3.57 -14.69
CA ALA A 51 -1.64 -4.92 -14.35
C ALA A 51 -0.51 -5.97 -14.38
N ALA A 52 0.70 -5.59 -14.82
CA ALA A 52 1.90 -6.43 -14.75
C ALA A 52 2.63 -6.34 -13.40
N VAL A 53 2.04 -5.67 -12.40
CA VAL A 53 2.55 -5.61 -11.02
C VAL A 53 1.97 -6.78 -10.21
N LEU A 54 2.83 -7.53 -9.55
CA LEU A 54 2.45 -8.63 -8.66
C LEU A 54 2.76 -8.26 -7.21
N PRO A 55 1.76 -8.37 -6.31
CA PRO A 55 2.00 -8.27 -4.88
C PRO A 55 2.57 -9.59 -4.36
N VAL A 56 3.64 -9.50 -3.57
CA VAL A 56 4.25 -10.65 -2.90
C VAL A 56 4.28 -10.38 -1.40
N ASN A 57 3.67 -11.29 -0.64
CA ASN A 57 3.72 -11.29 0.81
C ASN A 57 5.06 -11.87 1.26
N GLN A 58 5.73 -11.22 2.21
CA GLN A 58 6.81 -11.90 2.94
C GLN A 58 6.19 -12.94 3.86
N ARG A 59 6.59 -14.20 3.70
CA ARG A 59 6.33 -15.24 4.70
C ARG A 59 7.48 -15.18 5.70
N GLY A 60 7.14 -14.99 6.97
CA GLY A 60 8.08 -15.12 8.09
C GLY A 60 8.58 -16.54 8.27
#